data_AF-A0A6A5BR10-F1
#
_entry.id   AF-A0A6A5BR10-F1
#
_cell.length_a   1.000
_cell.length_b   1.000
_cell.length_c   1.000
_cell.angle_alpha   90.00
_cell.angle_beta   90.00
_cell.angle_gamma   90.00
#
_symmetry.space_group_name_H-M   'P 1'
#
loop_
_entity.id
_entity.type
_entity.pdbx_description
1 polymer ?
#
loop_
_entity_poly.entity_id
_entity_poly.type
_entity_poly.pdbx_seq_one_letter_code
_entity_poly.pdbx_strand_id
1 'polypeptide(L)'
;MILPNNNNNTPSPTRYSETPIPEVNVSNSSAFYSTHDNGGRPFLVEIRNDQVNIYENAYSKPTTNQVSSSCLIRQEMEMNNSGVIIVRKGLYHWCAGDSCPSWFALIKEIKQSETPFEVFVGEDNNAFLQGYEQHPDESYHGASILIRFKSNNECWHVGICVTKFILKDEKIEKLCSPVGNSDVVYPYLVTDSNIYVIEGDVSYRPKHQITSIDPYDDYYSQTDRWTKLLDGFSATERVTSKDLHPSTELTIL
;
A
#
# COMPACT_ATOMS: atom_id res chain seq x y z
N MET A 1 -25.88 -37.78 39.88
CA MET A 1 -25.84 -36.55 39.08
C MET A 1 -24.65 -36.70 38.13
N ILE A 2 -24.92 -37.00 36.86
CA ILE A 2 -23.90 -37.33 35.85
C ILE A 2 -23.52 -36.01 35.17
N LEU A 3 -22.27 -35.59 35.26
CA LEU A 3 -21.76 -34.42 34.54
C LEU A 3 -21.51 -34.79 33.07
N PRO A 4 -21.87 -33.93 32.11
CA PRO A 4 -21.61 -34.21 30.70
C PRO A 4 -20.12 -34.03 30.38
N ASN A 5 -19.62 -34.98 29.61
CA ASN A 5 -18.26 -35.03 29.11
C ASN A 5 -18.13 -34.08 27.90
N ASN A 6 -17.50 -32.92 28.08
CA ASN A 6 -17.27 -31.94 27.02
C ASN A 6 -15.96 -32.26 26.28
N ASN A 7 -16.05 -33.10 25.25
CA ASN A 7 -14.98 -33.28 24.26
C ASN A 7 -15.06 -32.18 23.20
N ASN A 8 -14.50 -31.00 23.50
CA ASN A 8 -14.24 -29.97 22.50
C ASN A 8 -12.91 -30.28 21.82
N ASN A 9 -12.95 -31.09 20.76
CA ASN A 9 -11.85 -31.20 19.81
C ASN A 9 -11.81 -29.94 18.95
N THR A 10 -11.14 -28.91 19.42
CA THR A 10 -10.78 -27.75 18.60
C THR A 10 -9.79 -28.23 17.53
N PRO A 11 -10.07 -28.08 16.23
CA PRO A 11 -9.13 -28.48 15.20
C PRO A 11 -7.84 -27.69 15.37
N SER A 12 -6.71 -28.40 15.41
CA SER A 12 -5.39 -27.78 15.43
C SER A 12 -5.21 -26.93 14.17
N PRO A 13 -4.68 -25.70 14.27
CA PRO A 13 -4.46 -24.86 13.11
C PRO A 13 -3.53 -25.59 12.13
N THR A 14 -4.04 -25.82 10.94
CA THR A 14 -3.30 -26.42 9.83
C THR A 14 -2.05 -25.58 9.57
N ARG A 15 -0.87 -26.22 9.67
CA ARG A 15 0.40 -25.60 9.31
C ARG A 15 0.34 -25.11 7.87
N TYR A 16 0.63 -23.83 7.69
CA TYR A 16 0.75 -23.21 6.38
C TYR A 16 1.83 -23.93 5.56
N SER A 17 1.45 -24.32 4.35
CA SER A 17 2.37 -24.82 3.33
C SER A 17 3.21 -23.65 2.83
N GLU A 18 4.48 -23.60 3.22
CA GLU A 18 5.47 -22.70 2.64
C GLU A 18 5.78 -23.16 1.22
N THR A 19 4.94 -22.79 0.27
CA THR A 19 5.27 -22.92 -1.16
C THR A 19 6.05 -21.67 -1.55
N PRO A 20 7.33 -21.79 -1.97
CA PRO A 20 8.08 -20.64 -2.46
C PRO A 20 7.33 -20.01 -3.64
N ILE A 21 7.10 -18.70 -3.57
CA ILE A 21 6.56 -17.94 -4.68
C ILE A 21 7.53 -18.13 -5.86
N PRO A 22 7.08 -18.60 -7.03
CA PRO A 22 7.96 -18.78 -8.17
C PRO A 22 8.60 -17.43 -8.53
N GLU A 23 9.90 -17.44 -8.80
CA GLU A 23 10.60 -16.30 -9.39
C GLU A 23 9.86 -15.90 -10.68
N VAL A 24 9.15 -14.77 -10.62
CA VAL A 24 8.42 -14.24 -11.75
C VAL A 24 9.45 -13.82 -12.79
N ASN A 25 9.51 -14.52 -13.92
CA ASN A 25 10.20 -14.06 -15.12
C ASN A 25 9.46 -12.82 -15.62
N VAL A 26 9.87 -11.64 -15.15
CA VAL A 26 9.19 -10.39 -15.45
C VAL A 26 9.50 -10.00 -16.90
N SER A 27 8.57 -10.33 -17.80
CA SER A 27 8.48 -9.70 -19.12
C SER A 27 8.48 -8.17 -18.96
N ASN A 28 8.75 -7.38 -19.99
CA ASN A 28 8.68 -5.89 -19.94
C ASN A 28 7.28 -5.33 -19.56
N SER A 29 6.37 -6.14 -19.02
CA SER A 29 5.07 -5.77 -18.49
C SER A 29 5.22 -4.93 -17.24
N SER A 30 4.68 -3.71 -17.28
CA SER A 30 4.35 -2.95 -16.08
C SER A 30 3.12 -3.54 -15.40
N ALA A 31 3.12 -3.64 -14.07
CA ALA A 31 1.94 -3.91 -13.26
C ALA A 31 1.47 -2.62 -12.58
N PHE A 32 0.16 -2.40 -12.52
CA PHE A 32 -0.45 -1.24 -11.89
C PHE A 32 -1.28 -1.69 -10.68
N TYR A 33 -1.12 -0.99 -9.58
CA TYR A 33 -1.80 -1.26 -8.31
C TYR A 33 -2.40 0.04 -7.80
N SER A 34 -3.70 0.06 -7.58
CA SER A 34 -4.39 1.19 -6.97
C SER A 34 -4.59 0.90 -5.49
N THR A 35 -4.11 1.78 -4.61
CA THR A 35 -4.44 1.66 -3.19
C THR A 35 -5.92 1.95 -2.99
N HIS A 36 -6.50 1.38 -1.94
CA HIS A 36 -7.92 1.54 -1.67
C HIS A 36 -8.31 3.01 -1.42
N ASP A 37 -9.54 3.35 -1.81
CA ASP A 37 -10.06 4.71 -1.74
C ASP A 37 -10.89 5.00 -0.47
N ASN A 38 -10.23 5.08 0.70
CA ASN A 38 -10.87 5.42 1.99
C ASN A 38 -11.18 6.91 2.16
N GLY A 39 -11.88 7.53 1.20
CA GLY A 39 -12.29 8.95 1.28
C GLY A 39 -11.77 9.84 0.16
N GLY A 40 -11.63 9.29 -1.04
CA GLY A 40 -11.45 9.96 -2.34
C GLY A 40 -10.03 9.96 -2.94
N ARG A 41 -8.99 9.49 -2.26
CA ARG A 41 -7.59 9.74 -2.61
C ARG A 41 -6.73 8.48 -2.71
N PRO A 42 -7.00 7.59 -3.68
CA PRO A 42 -6.12 6.46 -3.93
C PRO A 42 -4.78 6.94 -4.51
N PHE A 43 -3.70 6.23 -4.18
CA PHE A 43 -2.48 6.26 -4.96
C PHE A 43 -2.58 5.23 -6.08
N LEU A 44 -1.97 5.54 -7.22
CA LEU A 44 -1.69 4.57 -8.26
C LEU A 44 -0.19 4.28 -8.20
N VAL A 45 0.19 3.00 -8.17
CA VAL A 45 1.58 2.57 -8.17
C VAL A 45 1.82 1.70 -9.39
N GLU A 46 2.79 2.10 -10.20
CA GLU A 46 3.25 1.30 -11.33
C GLU A 46 4.58 0.65 -10.94
N ILE A 47 4.59 -0.68 -10.97
CA ILE A 47 5.78 -1.50 -10.78
C ILE A 47 6.30 -1.96 -12.14
N ARG A 48 7.58 -1.70 -12.39
CA ARG A 48 8.36 -2.16 -13.54
C ARG A 48 9.56 -2.94 -13.04
N ASN A 49 10.26 -3.63 -13.95
CA ASN A 49 11.41 -4.48 -13.62
C ASN A 49 12.48 -3.77 -12.79
N ASP A 50 12.76 -2.51 -13.10
CA ASP A 50 13.84 -1.71 -12.51
C ASP A 50 13.35 -0.41 -11.88
N GLN A 51 12.03 -0.18 -11.83
CA GLN A 51 11.47 1.11 -11.46
C GLN A 51 10.12 0.99 -10.76
N VAL A 52 9.88 1.83 -9.75
CA VAL A 52 8.56 2.05 -9.15
C VAL A 52 8.17 3.51 -9.31
N ASN A 53 6.96 3.75 -9.82
CA ASN A 53 6.37 5.07 -9.92
C ASN A 53 5.16 5.15 -9.00
N ILE A 54 5.12 6.19 -8.16
CA ILE A 54 4.00 6.47 -7.26
C ILE A 54 3.31 7.73 -7.78
N TYR A 55 2.01 7.61 -8.00
CA TYR A 55 1.16 8.69 -8.47
C TYR A 55 0.06 8.98 -7.46
N GLU A 56 -0.26 10.25 -7.28
CA GLU A 56 -1.35 10.73 -6.42
C GLU A 56 -2.54 11.15 -7.28
N ASN A 57 -3.77 10.84 -6.85
CA ASN A 57 -4.98 11.33 -7.52
C ASN A 57 -5.03 12.87 -7.53
N ALA A 58 -4.90 13.46 -8.72
CA ALA A 58 -5.03 14.89 -8.96
C ALA A 58 -6.47 15.18 -9.39
N TYR A 59 -7.27 15.75 -8.47
CA TYR A 59 -8.62 16.24 -8.78
C TYR A 59 -8.60 17.47 -9.71
N SER A 60 -8.15 17.33 -10.94
CA SER A 60 -8.46 18.28 -11.99
C SER A 60 -9.65 17.76 -12.78
N LYS A 61 -10.70 18.58 -12.91
CA LYS A 61 -11.71 18.34 -13.94
C LYS A 61 -11.00 18.40 -15.29
N PRO A 62 -10.97 17.32 -16.09
CA PRO A 62 -10.41 17.41 -17.43
C PRO A 62 -11.16 18.48 -18.22
N THR A 63 -10.43 19.31 -18.96
CA THR A 63 -11.04 20.06 -20.06
C THR A 63 -11.51 19.06 -21.10
N THR A 64 -12.81 19.08 -21.38
CA THR A 64 -13.67 18.02 -21.93
C THR A 64 -13.34 17.47 -23.34
N ASN A 65 -12.18 17.78 -23.93
CA ASN A 65 -11.99 17.62 -25.38
C ASN A 65 -10.92 16.61 -25.83
N GLN A 66 -10.28 15.84 -24.95
CA GLN A 66 -9.22 14.93 -25.40
C GLN A 66 -9.16 13.63 -24.61
N VAL A 67 -10.07 12.68 -24.87
CA VAL A 67 -9.73 11.29 -24.52
C VAL A 67 -10.42 10.27 -25.42
N SER A 68 -9.58 9.52 -26.13
CA SER A 68 -9.92 8.28 -26.83
C SER A 68 -10.13 7.14 -25.83
N SER A 69 -11.02 6.22 -26.20
CA SER A 69 -11.35 4.98 -25.49
C SER A 69 -10.11 4.21 -25.04
N SER A 70 -10.02 3.99 -23.72
CA SER A 70 -9.15 3.02 -23.03
C SER A 70 -7.65 3.10 -23.36
N CYS A 71 -6.91 3.98 -22.67
CA CYS A 71 -5.50 3.71 -22.35
C CYS A 71 -5.01 4.54 -21.15
N LEU A 72 -4.08 3.97 -20.39
CA LEU A 72 -3.21 4.72 -19.48
C LEU A 72 -2.29 5.58 -20.33
N ILE A 73 -2.55 6.90 -20.39
CA ILE A 73 -1.71 7.83 -21.16
C ILE A 73 -0.80 8.57 -20.20
N ARG A 74 0.52 8.47 -20.44
CA ARG A 74 1.51 9.34 -19.82
C ARG A 74 1.45 10.72 -20.49
N GLN A 75 1.12 11.75 -19.72
CA GLN A 75 1.05 13.13 -20.21
C GLN A 75 1.72 14.10 -19.25
N GLU A 76 2.10 15.26 -19.77
CA GLU A 76 2.46 16.43 -18.96
C GLU A 76 1.19 17.24 -18.68
N MET A 77 0.99 17.65 -17.44
CA MET A 77 -0.21 18.33 -16.96
C MET A 77 0.16 19.68 -16.36
N GLU A 78 -0.49 20.74 -16.85
CA GLU A 78 -0.46 22.07 -16.21
C GLU A 78 -1.42 22.12 -15.01
N MET A 79 -0.87 22.29 -13.82
CA MET A 79 -1.60 22.51 -12.59
C MET A 79 -1.53 23.98 -12.21
N ASN A 80 -2.67 24.63 -11.96
CA ASN A 80 -2.69 25.97 -11.39
C ASN A 80 -2.85 25.88 -9.87
N ASN A 81 -1.76 26.09 -9.15
CA ASN A 81 -1.79 26.19 -7.69
C ASN A 81 -1.46 27.63 -7.30
N SER A 82 -2.46 28.36 -6.79
CA SER A 82 -2.29 29.75 -6.33
C SER A 82 -1.77 30.73 -7.41
N GLY A 83 -2.09 30.50 -8.68
CA GLY A 83 -1.65 31.33 -9.80
C GLY A 83 -0.33 30.91 -10.43
N VAL A 84 0.33 29.87 -9.90
CA VAL A 84 1.54 29.27 -10.49
C VAL A 84 1.14 28.07 -11.34
N ILE A 85 1.59 28.05 -12.60
CA ILE A 85 1.45 26.89 -13.49
C ILE A 85 2.60 25.93 -13.22
N ILE A 86 2.29 24.70 -12.83
CA ILE A 86 3.25 23.63 -12.60
C ILE A 86 2.98 22.53 -13.61
N VAL A 87 3.99 22.14 -14.40
CA VAL A 87 3.88 21.01 -15.31
C VAL A 87 4.33 19.72 -14.62
N ARG A 88 3.46 18.70 -14.54
CA ARG A 88 3.78 17.39 -13.95
C ARG A 88 3.54 16.26 -14.93
N LYS A 89 4.41 15.24 -14.92
CA LYS A 89 4.10 13.95 -15.55
C LYS A 89 2.94 13.31 -14.79
N GLY A 90 1.99 12.72 -15.50
CA GLY A 90 0.85 12.04 -14.90
C GLY A 90 0.35 10.88 -15.75
N LEU A 91 -0.57 10.12 -15.17
CA LEU A 91 -1.32 9.06 -15.83
C LEU A 91 -2.78 9.43 -15.88
N TYR A 92 -3.34 9.35 -17.07
CA TYR A 92 -4.78 9.37 -17.26
C TYR A 92 -5.34 7.97 -17.11
N HIS A 93 -6.29 7.75 -16.19
CA HIS A 93 -6.96 6.47 -16.02
C HIS A 93 -8.46 6.62 -16.27
N TRP A 94 -8.96 5.86 -17.23
CA TRP A 94 -10.39 5.78 -17.53
C TRP A 94 -10.84 4.32 -17.55
N CYS A 95 -11.67 3.96 -16.57
CA CYS A 95 -12.41 2.72 -16.59
C CYS A 95 -13.75 2.92 -17.30
N ALA A 96 -14.11 1.98 -18.18
CA ALA A 96 -15.40 1.96 -18.82
C ALA A 96 -16.50 1.81 -17.76
N GLY A 97 -17.37 2.82 -17.62
CA GLY A 97 -18.41 2.86 -16.59
C GLY A 97 -18.21 3.97 -15.55
N ASP A 98 -17.00 4.52 -15.42
CA ASP A 98 -16.75 5.66 -14.54
C ASP A 98 -17.32 6.94 -15.13
N SER A 99 -18.08 7.66 -14.31
CA SER A 99 -18.67 8.96 -14.69
C SER A 99 -17.63 10.09 -14.73
N CYS A 100 -16.48 9.89 -14.08
CA CYS A 100 -15.40 10.85 -13.98
C CYS A 100 -14.06 10.11 -14.14
N PRO A 101 -13.28 10.37 -15.20
CA PRO A 101 -11.96 9.80 -15.31
C PRO A 101 -11.03 10.36 -14.21
N SER A 102 -10.13 9.52 -13.73
CA SER A 102 -9.17 9.89 -12.69
C SER A 102 -7.83 10.26 -13.33
N TRP A 103 -7.25 11.36 -12.87
CA TRP A 103 -5.91 11.78 -13.27
C TRP A 103 -4.98 11.55 -12.09
N PHE A 104 -3.82 10.95 -12.34
CA PHE A 104 -2.83 10.66 -11.31
C PHE A 104 -1.53 11.40 -11.61
N ALA A 105 -1.13 12.33 -10.76
CA ALA A 105 0.14 13.06 -10.91
C ALA A 105 1.29 12.24 -10.33
N LEU A 106 2.39 12.10 -11.07
CA LEU A 106 3.59 11.43 -10.58
C LEU A 106 4.18 12.24 -9.42
N ILE A 107 4.28 11.62 -8.25
CA ILE A 107 4.87 12.24 -7.05
C ILE A 107 6.24 11.67 -6.71
N LYS A 108 6.51 10.42 -7.12
CA LYS A 108 7.81 9.79 -6.92
C LYS A 108 8.15 8.81 -8.04
N GLU A 109 9.39 8.91 -8.51
CA GLU A 109 10.06 7.90 -9.32
C GLU A 109 11.20 7.30 -8.48
N ILE A 110 11.31 5.96 -8.47
CA ILE A 110 12.35 5.20 -7.75
C ILE A 110 12.95 4.21 -8.74
N LYS A 111 14.27 4.21 -8.91
CA LYS A 111 14.99 3.29 -9.83
C LYS A 111 15.94 2.38 -9.08
N GLN A 112 15.96 1.10 -9.43
CA GLN A 112 16.87 0.11 -8.84
C GLN A 112 18.34 0.44 -9.10
N SER A 113 18.64 1.09 -10.23
CA SER A 113 19.99 1.56 -10.56
C SER A 113 20.51 2.63 -9.61
N GLU A 114 19.62 3.37 -8.94
CA GLU A 114 19.96 4.41 -7.98
C GLU A 114 20.00 3.82 -6.56
N THR A 115 18.96 3.07 -6.19
CA THR A 115 18.86 2.41 -4.89
C THR A 115 18.16 1.06 -5.05
N PRO A 116 18.82 -0.07 -4.76
CA PRO A 116 18.18 -1.39 -4.82
C PRO A 116 17.01 -1.49 -3.84
N PHE A 117 15.88 -2.02 -4.31
CA PHE A 117 14.67 -2.17 -3.51
C PHE A 117 13.96 -3.51 -3.72
N GLU A 118 13.03 -3.82 -2.81
CA GLU A 118 12.07 -4.92 -2.88
C GLU A 118 10.67 -4.33 -2.79
N VAL A 119 9.70 -4.97 -3.45
CA VAL A 119 8.30 -4.54 -3.39
C VAL A 119 7.44 -5.68 -2.86
N PHE A 120 6.57 -5.36 -1.92
CA PHE A 120 5.57 -6.26 -1.37
C PHE A 120 4.19 -5.65 -1.63
N VAL A 121 3.30 -6.42 -2.26
CA VAL A 121 1.92 -6.00 -2.53
C VAL A 121 1.04 -6.56 -1.42
N GLY A 122 0.17 -5.72 -0.87
CA GLY A 122 -0.72 -6.09 0.22
C GLY A 122 -1.75 -7.12 -0.22
N GLU A 123 -1.71 -8.29 0.44
CA GLU A 123 -2.69 -9.35 0.24
C GLU A 123 -3.94 -9.08 1.09
N ASP A 124 -5.12 -9.02 0.46
CA ASP A 124 -6.38 -9.11 1.21
C ASP A 124 -6.58 -10.56 1.63
N ASN A 125 -6.55 -10.79 2.94
CA ASN A 125 -6.75 -12.12 3.52
C ASN A 125 -8.07 -12.24 4.28
N ASN A 126 -9.04 -11.34 4.10
CA ASN A 126 -10.34 -11.44 4.75
C ASN A 126 -11.16 -12.64 4.28
N ALA A 127 -11.03 -13.04 3.01
CA ALA A 127 -11.64 -14.29 2.53
C ALA A 127 -11.18 -15.50 3.37
N PHE A 128 -9.93 -15.49 3.85
CA PHE A 128 -9.39 -16.54 4.72
C PHE A 128 -9.82 -16.37 6.18
N LEU A 129 -9.79 -15.15 6.71
CA LEU A 129 -10.02 -14.88 8.13
C LEU A 129 -11.49 -14.99 8.54
N GLN A 130 -12.40 -14.54 7.69
CA GLN A 130 -13.80 -14.35 8.04
C GLN A 130 -14.75 -15.30 7.29
N GLY A 131 -14.23 -16.16 6.43
CA GLY A 131 -15.05 -17.08 5.63
C GLY A 131 -16.01 -16.36 4.67
N TYR A 132 -15.72 -15.10 4.33
CA TYR A 132 -16.45 -14.38 3.31
C TYR A 132 -16.08 -14.96 1.94
N GLU A 133 -16.97 -15.77 1.38
CA GLU A 133 -17.02 -15.95 -0.06
C GLU A 133 -17.46 -14.61 -0.67
N GLN A 134 -16.70 -14.10 -1.64
CA GLN A 134 -17.02 -12.97 -2.52
C GLN A 134 -16.39 -11.60 -2.15
N HIS A 135 -15.18 -11.38 -2.65
CA HIS A 135 -15.04 -10.32 -3.66
C HIS A 135 -14.97 -11.01 -5.03
N PRO A 136 -15.92 -10.74 -5.95
CA PRO A 136 -16.07 -11.48 -7.21
C PRO A 136 -14.98 -11.19 -8.25
N ASP A 137 -13.99 -10.35 -7.91
CA ASP A 137 -12.94 -9.95 -8.83
C ASP A 137 -11.59 -10.30 -8.20
N GLU A 138 -10.98 -11.40 -8.66
CA GLU A 138 -9.61 -11.82 -8.34
C GLU A 138 -8.56 -10.72 -8.68
N SER A 139 -8.99 -9.63 -9.32
CA SER A 139 -8.17 -8.48 -9.68
C SER A 139 -7.90 -7.50 -8.53
N TYR A 140 -8.53 -7.65 -7.36
CA TYR A 140 -8.35 -6.73 -6.23
C TYR A 140 -7.06 -7.03 -5.44
N HIS A 141 -5.92 -6.83 -6.09
CA HIS A 141 -4.60 -6.86 -5.45
C HIS A 141 -4.11 -5.43 -5.21
N GLY A 142 -3.56 -5.14 -4.02
CA GLY A 142 -2.82 -3.90 -3.80
C GLY A 142 -3.55 -2.79 -3.05
N ALA A 143 -4.40 -3.15 -2.08
CA ALA A 143 -4.96 -2.18 -1.12
C ALA A 143 -3.87 -1.36 -0.40
N SER A 144 -2.68 -1.92 -0.25
CA SER A 144 -1.45 -1.20 0.07
C SER A 144 -0.22 -1.83 -0.59
N ILE A 145 0.90 -1.11 -0.58
CA ILE A 145 2.19 -1.55 -1.11
C ILE A 145 3.29 -1.17 -0.14
N LEU A 146 4.33 -2.00 -0.02
CA LEU A 146 5.54 -1.68 0.72
C LEU A 146 6.75 -1.74 -0.20
N ILE A 147 7.58 -0.71 -0.18
CA ILE A 147 8.88 -0.67 -0.87
C ILE A 147 9.97 -0.68 0.20
N ARG A 148 10.85 -1.69 0.20
CA ARG A 148 12.00 -1.78 1.10
C ARG A 148 13.29 -1.47 0.36
N PHE A 149 14.05 -0.50 0.82
CA PHE A 149 15.38 -0.17 0.30
C PHE A 149 16.44 -1.04 0.96
N LYS A 150 17.17 -1.84 0.17
CA LYS A 150 18.11 -2.85 0.68
C LYS A 150 19.33 -2.24 1.39
N SER A 151 19.70 -1.01 1.04
CA SER A 151 20.90 -0.35 1.57
C SER A 151 20.81 0.05 3.04
N ASN A 152 19.60 0.36 3.53
CA ASN A 152 19.40 0.92 4.87
C ASN A 152 18.16 0.35 5.59
N ASN A 153 17.48 -0.65 5.02
CA ASN A 153 16.23 -1.22 5.53
C ASN A 153 15.10 -0.19 5.73
N GLU A 154 15.17 0.95 5.04
CA GLU A 154 14.07 1.91 5.00
C GLU A 154 12.91 1.30 4.20
N CYS A 155 11.71 1.51 4.70
CA CYS A 155 10.46 0.96 4.20
C CYS A 155 9.50 2.11 3.92
N TRP A 156 8.95 2.16 2.71
CA TRP A 156 7.90 3.08 2.31
C TRP A 156 6.63 2.28 2.11
N HIS A 157 5.72 2.41 3.07
CA HIS A 157 4.37 1.89 2.93
C HIS A 157 3.49 2.92 2.23
N VAL A 158 2.87 2.52 1.13
CA VAL A 158 1.92 3.30 0.33
C VAL A 158 0.54 2.69 0.53
N GLY A 159 -0.28 3.35 1.35
CA GLY A 159 -1.68 3.00 1.61
C GLY A 159 -2.54 4.26 1.53
N ILE A 160 -3.32 4.57 2.58
CA ILE A 160 -4.05 5.85 2.67
C ILE A 160 -3.13 7.09 2.72
N CYS A 161 -1.87 6.87 3.08
CA CYS A 161 -0.77 7.83 3.05
C CYS A 161 0.53 7.09 2.74
N VAL A 162 1.61 7.86 2.51
CA VAL A 162 2.96 7.30 2.47
C VAL A 162 3.53 7.35 3.89
N THR A 163 3.81 6.19 4.47
CA THR A 163 4.42 6.04 5.80
C THR A 163 5.83 5.50 5.64
N LYS A 164 6.82 6.19 6.19
CA LYS A 164 8.24 5.81 6.13
C LYS A 164 8.71 5.29 7.49
N PHE A 165 9.42 4.16 7.49
CA PHE A 165 9.99 3.58 8.72
C PHE A 165 11.22 2.72 8.41
N ILE A 166 11.97 2.31 9.42
CA ILE A 166 13.18 1.47 9.26
C ILE A 166 12.96 0.15 10.01
N LEU A 167 13.23 -0.98 9.35
CA LEU A 167 13.24 -2.31 9.97
C LEU A 167 14.63 -2.66 10.51
N LYS A 168 14.68 -3.39 11.63
CA LYS A 168 15.94 -3.80 12.28
C LYS A 168 16.37 -5.19 11.79
N ASP A 169 17.07 -5.27 10.67
CA ASP A 169 17.64 -6.51 10.11
C ASP A 169 16.66 -7.70 10.01
N GLU A 170 15.37 -7.44 9.99
CA GLU A 170 14.31 -8.45 9.94
C GLU A 170 14.03 -8.87 8.50
N LYS A 171 13.78 -10.16 8.30
CA LYS A 171 13.31 -10.68 7.01
C LYS A 171 11.80 -10.45 6.90
N ILE A 172 11.37 -9.76 5.84
CA ILE A 172 9.94 -9.62 5.54
C ILE A 172 9.43 -10.95 4.99
N GLU A 173 8.35 -11.46 5.58
CA GLU A 173 7.64 -12.63 5.10
C GLU A 173 6.53 -12.23 4.12
N LYS A 174 5.69 -11.26 4.50
CA LYS A 174 4.58 -10.76 3.67
C LYS A 174 3.99 -9.44 4.18
N LEU A 175 3.29 -8.74 3.28
CA LEU A 175 2.42 -7.62 3.59
C LEU A 175 0.96 -8.07 3.42
N CYS A 176 0.16 -7.89 4.47
CA CYS A 176 -1.29 -8.13 4.42
C CYS A 176 -2.02 -6.79 4.46
N SER A 177 -3.20 -6.72 3.84
CA SER A 177 -4.02 -5.52 3.75
C SER A 177 -5.51 -5.86 3.70
N PRO A 178 -6.03 -6.55 4.73
CA PRO A 178 -7.45 -6.86 4.81
C PRO A 178 -8.33 -5.61 4.72
N VAL A 179 -9.43 -5.71 3.96
CA VAL A 179 -10.45 -4.66 3.83
C VAL A 179 -11.62 -4.94 4.77
N GLY A 180 -11.67 -4.26 5.91
CA GLY A 180 -12.71 -4.48 6.92
C GLY A 180 -14.11 -4.01 6.48
N ASN A 181 -15.12 -4.28 7.31
CA ASN A 181 -16.55 -4.08 7.01
C ASN A 181 -16.97 -2.65 6.60
N SER A 182 -16.15 -1.64 6.90
CA SER A 182 -16.39 -0.25 6.50
C SER A 182 -15.59 0.16 5.26
N ASP A 183 -15.18 -0.83 4.46
CA ASP A 183 -14.30 -0.66 3.30
C ASP A 183 -12.91 -0.13 3.69
N VAL A 184 -12.52 -0.29 4.96
CA VAL A 184 -11.26 0.27 5.49
C VAL A 184 -10.15 -0.77 5.37
N VAL A 185 -9.06 -0.42 4.69
CA VAL A 185 -7.83 -1.22 4.68
C VAL A 185 -7.10 -1.15 6.01
N TYR A 186 -6.72 -2.32 6.51
CA TYR A 186 -5.96 -2.50 7.75
C TYR A 186 -4.61 -3.17 7.41
N PRO A 187 -3.60 -2.41 6.94
CA PRO A 187 -2.34 -2.99 6.49
C PRO A 187 -1.44 -3.40 7.67
N TYR A 188 -0.95 -4.63 7.62
CA TYR A 188 0.06 -5.11 8.55
C TYR A 188 1.18 -5.88 7.84
N LEU A 189 2.39 -5.71 8.35
CA LEU A 189 3.60 -6.36 7.86
C LEU A 189 3.99 -7.49 8.80
N VAL A 190 4.26 -8.67 8.23
CA VAL A 190 4.77 -9.83 8.96
C VAL A 190 6.25 -10.01 8.63
N THR A 191 7.09 -10.03 9.66
CA THR A 191 8.50 -10.42 9.56
C THR A 191 8.73 -11.78 10.23
N ASP A 192 9.95 -12.27 10.16
CA ASP A 192 10.39 -13.46 10.89
C ASP A 192 10.23 -13.32 12.42
N SER A 193 10.25 -12.09 12.95
CA SER A 193 10.36 -11.80 14.38
C SER A 193 9.16 -11.05 14.94
N ASN A 194 8.58 -10.11 14.18
CA ASN A 194 7.56 -9.18 14.63
C ASN A 194 6.37 -9.12 13.67
N ILE A 195 5.26 -8.60 14.18
CA ILE A 195 4.16 -8.09 13.36
C ILE A 195 4.09 -6.58 13.56
N TYR A 196 3.90 -5.85 12.46
CA TYR A 196 3.74 -4.41 12.46
C TYR A 196 2.35 -4.03 11.96
N VAL A 197 1.63 -3.22 12.72
CA VAL A 197 0.38 -2.56 12.32
C VAL A 197 0.72 -1.17 11.80
N ILE A 198 0.15 -0.80 10.64
CA ILE A 198 0.45 0.45 9.95
C ILE A 198 -0.83 1.30 9.82
N GLU A 199 -1.04 2.22 10.76
CA GLU A 199 -2.23 3.09 10.82
C GLU A 199 -1.83 4.56 11.03
N GLY A 200 -1.17 5.15 10.03
CA GLY A 200 -0.58 6.49 10.13
C GLY A 200 0.70 6.53 10.98
N ASP A 201 0.68 5.87 12.13
CA ASP A 201 1.86 5.44 12.89
C ASP A 201 2.17 3.96 12.61
N VAL A 202 3.40 3.54 12.90
CA VAL A 202 3.81 2.14 12.86
C VAL A 202 3.98 1.63 14.29
N SER A 203 3.24 0.58 14.63
CA SER A 203 3.37 -0.11 15.92
C SER A 203 3.75 -1.56 15.69
N TYR A 204 4.54 -2.15 16.56
CA TYR A 204 4.97 -3.53 16.43
C TYR A 204 4.87 -4.32 17.72
N ARG A 205 4.81 -5.64 17.55
CA ARG A 205 4.83 -6.59 18.66
C ARG A 205 5.51 -7.90 18.21
N PRO A 206 6.29 -8.57 19.08
CA PRO A 206 6.90 -9.85 18.74
C PRO A 206 5.86 -10.89 18.35
N LYS A 207 6.10 -11.61 17.26
CA LYS A 207 5.14 -12.56 16.67
C LYS A 207 4.66 -13.62 17.65
N HIS A 208 5.55 -14.11 18.53
CA HIS A 208 5.22 -15.10 19.57
C HIS A 208 4.32 -14.59 20.70
N GLN A 209 4.06 -13.27 20.77
CA GLN A 209 3.20 -12.65 21.78
C GLN A 209 1.80 -12.32 21.26
N ILE A 210 1.58 -12.47 19.95
CA ILE A 210 0.28 -12.26 19.31
C ILE A 210 -0.60 -13.46 19.62
N THR A 211 -1.76 -13.19 20.24
CA THR A 211 -2.66 -14.25 20.71
C THR A 211 -3.90 -14.43 19.84
N SER A 212 -4.26 -13.40 19.06
CA SER A 212 -5.33 -13.48 18.07
C SER A 212 -4.83 -14.01 16.73
N ILE A 213 -5.75 -14.56 15.93
CA ILE A 213 -5.49 -14.92 14.53
C ILE A 213 -5.34 -13.64 13.69
N ASP A 214 -6.14 -12.61 13.99
CA ASP A 214 -6.05 -11.28 13.37
C ASP A 214 -5.15 -10.36 14.22
N PRO A 215 -4.02 -9.86 13.68
CA PRO A 215 -3.19 -8.88 14.36
C PRO A 215 -3.91 -7.62 14.81
N TYR A 216 -4.97 -7.19 14.10
CA TYR A 216 -5.73 -6.00 14.45
C TYR A 216 -6.63 -6.23 15.67
N ASP A 217 -7.21 -7.42 15.83
CA ASP A 217 -7.93 -7.78 17.06
C ASP A 217 -7.00 -7.75 18.29
N ASP A 218 -5.77 -8.26 18.14
CA ASP A 218 -4.75 -8.19 19.20
C ASP A 218 -4.32 -6.74 19.47
N TYR A 219 -4.15 -5.93 18.44
CA TYR A 219 -3.80 -4.52 18.53
C TYR A 219 -4.86 -3.68 19.26
N TYR A 220 -6.13 -3.80 18.88
CA TYR A 220 -7.21 -3.01 19.49
C TYR A 220 -7.60 -3.49 20.89
N SER A 221 -7.40 -4.77 21.21
CA SER A 221 -7.64 -5.31 22.56
C SER A 221 -6.53 -5.00 23.56
N GLN A 222 -5.29 -4.75 23.08
CA GLN A 222 -4.09 -4.61 23.90
C GLN A 222 -3.17 -3.49 23.41
N THR A 223 -3.73 -2.34 23.03
CA THR A 223 -2.96 -1.25 22.39
C THR A 223 -1.78 -0.76 23.24
N ASP A 224 -1.89 -0.84 24.57
CA ASP A 224 -0.83 -0.50 25.53
C ASP A 224 0.37 -1.45 25.49
N ARG A 225 0.22 -2.65 24.91
CA ARG A 225 1.27 -3.66 24.77
C ARG A 225 2.02 -3.60 23.44
N TRP A 226 1.58 -2.76 22.51
CA TRP A 226 2.25 -2.56 21.24
C TRP A 226 3.27 -1.43 21.34
N THR A 227 4.46 -1.67 20.79
CA THR A 227 5.53 -0.67 20.82
C THR A 227 5.42 0.22 19.60
N LYS A 228 5.23 1.53 19.81
CA LYS A 228 5.32 2.50 18.71
C LYS A 228 6.76 2.57 18.20
N LEU A 229 6.92 2.53 16.89
CA LEU A 229 8.22 2.69 16.25
C LEU A 229 8.60 4.18 16.22
N LEU A 230 9.29 4.63 17.27
CA LEU A 230 9.64 6.05 17.49
C LEU A 230 10.71 6.58 16.53
N ASP A 231 11.55 5.69 15.98
CA ASP A 231 12.69 6.05 15.12
C ASP A 231 12.31 6.19 13.64
N GLY A 232 11.05 5.88 13.29
CA GLY A 232 10.54 6.22 11.99
C GLY A 232 10.39 7.72 11.92
N PHE A 233 11.01 8.36 10.94
CA PHE A 233 10.59 9.65 10.44
C PHE A 233 9.15 9.47 9.94
N SER A 234 8.17 9.40 10.85
CA SER A 234 6.75 9.57 10.55
C SER A 234 6.54 11.06 10.29
N ALA A 235 7.29 11.57 9.31
CA ALA A 235 6.63 12.39 8.33
C ALA A 235 5.64 11.41 7.68
N THR A 236 4.46 11.28 8.28
CA THR A 236 3.27 11.17 7.48
C THR A 236 3.26 12.45 6.65
N GLU A 237 4.07 12.48 5.59
CA GLU A 237 3.76 13.21 4.40
C GLU A 237 2.48 12.52 3.93
N ARG A 238 1.36 12.90 4.57
CA ARG A 238 0.17 13.12 3.79
C ARG A 238 0.71 14.05 2.72
N VAL A 239 0.85 13.53 1.51
CA VAL A 239 1.30 14.30 0.35
C VAL A 239 0.18 15.30 0.02
N THR A 240 -0.36 16.00 1.02
CA THR A 240 -1.29 17.10 0.88
C THR A 240 -0.47 18.29 0.44
N SER A 241 -0.15 18.30 -0.85
CA SER A 241 0.07 19.46 -1.73
C SER A 241 1.05 20.57 -1.35
N LYS A 242 1.64 20.62 -0.14
CA LYS A 242 2.41 21.79 0.32
C LYS A 242 3.93 21.58 0.35
N ASP A 243 4.42 20.36 0.58
CA ASP A 243 5.86 20.14 0.80
C ASP A 243 6.61 19.55 -0.41
N LEU A 244 5.90 19.19 -1.48
CA LEU A 244 6.47 18.72 -2.75
C LEU A 244 6.63 19.84 -3.80
N HIS A 245 6.71 21.10 -3.37
CA HIS A 245 7.31 22.14 -4.18
C HIS A 245 8.82 21.98 -4.04
N PRO A 246 9.56 21.39 -5.00
CA PRO A 246 10.96 21.73 -5.08
C PRO A 246 10.99 23.24 -5.31
N SER A 247 11.52 23.99 -4.34
CA SER A 247 12.01 25.35 -4.58
C SER A 247 13.23 25.28 -5.50
N THR A 248 13.10 24.63 -6.66
CA THR A 248 13.99 24.88 -7.78
C THR A 248 13.47 26.14 -8.41
N GLU A 249 14.12 27.25 -8.07
CA GLU A 249 14.11 28.46 -8.88
C GLU A 249 14.40 28.05 -10.34
N LEU A 250 13.36 28.00 -11.16
CA LEU A 250 13.52 28.04 -12.60
C LEU A 250 14.02 29.45 -12.93
N THR A 251 15.32 29.56 -13.20
CA THR A 251 15.86 30.74 -13.86
C THR A 251 15.17 30.85 -15.22
N ILE A 252 14.33 31.86 -15.37
CA ILE A 252 13.72 32.23 -16.66
C ILE A 252 14.87 32.77 -17.53
N LEU A 253 15.16 32.08 -18.63
CA LEU A 253 15.99 32.60 -19.73
C LEU A 253 15.16 33.53 -20.62
#